data_AF-A0A377JSR2-F1
#
_entry.id   AF-A0A377JSR2-F1
#
_cell.length_a   1.000
_cell.length_b   1.000
_cell.length_c   1.000
_cell.angle_alpha   90.00
_cell.angle_beta   90.00
_cell.angle_gamma   90.00
#
_symmetry.space_group_name_H-M   'P 1'
#
loop_
_entity.id
_entity.type
_entity.pdbx_description
1 polymer ?
#
loop_
_entity_poly.entity_id
_entity_poly.type
_entity_poly.pdbx_seq_one_letter_code
_entity_poly.pdbx_strand_id
1 'polypeptide(L)' 'MAEEVLLNLDSQDLQTPQESQEDEFETMLEKAKVVLNKLNSQEVTLKESLALYESGMRYLKDAQEILEQAKLQYQEFKD' A
#
# COMPACT_ATOMS: atom_id res chain seq x y z
N MET A 1 -39.48 -35.97 -11.26
CA MET A 1 -39.05 -34.71 -11.89
C MET A 1 -38.88 -33.74 -10.74
N ALA A 2 -37.65 -33.62 -10.26
CA ALA A 2 -37.31 -32.92 -9.03
C ALA A 2 -37.03 -31.43 -9.30
N GLU A 3 -37.22 -30.65 -8.24
CA GLU A 3 -37.27 -29.20 -8.11
C GLU A 3 -36.22 -28.38 -8.88
N GLU A 4 -36.67 -27.20 -9.32
CA GLU A 4 -35.81 -26.03 -9.51
C GLU A 4 -35.14 -25.69 -8.17
N VAL A 5 -33.81 -25.79 -8.14
CA VAL A 5 -32.99 -25.05 -7.19
C VAL A 5 -32.25 -23.98 -7.98
N LEU A 6 -32.89 -22.81 -8.06
CA LEU A 6 -32.22 -21.54 -8.30
C LEU A 6 -31.19 -21.38 -7.17
N LEU A 7 -29.92 -21.68 -7.48
CA LEU A 7 -28.81 -21.27 -6.63
C LEU A 7 -28.73 -19.75 -6.72
N ASN A 8 -29.21 -19.13 -5.64
CA ASN A 8 -29.19 -17.70 -5.39
C ASN A 8 -27.78 -17.15 -5.63
N LEU A 9 -27.73 -16.14 -6.50
CA LEU A 9 -26.71 -15.11 -6.49
C LEU A 9 -26.87 -14.35 -5.17
N ASP A 10 -26.29 -14.87 -4.09
CA ASP A 10 -26.20 -14.14 -2.83
C ASP A 10 -25.35 -12.90 -3.08
N SER A 11 -26.10 -11.83 -3.28
CA SER A 11 -25.68 -10.47 -3.52
C SER A 11 -25.27 -9.86 -2.18
N GLN A 12 -24.31 -10.46 -1.47
CA GLN A 12 -23.75 -9.91 -0.23
C GLN A 12 -22.28 -10.29 -0.05
N ASP A 13 -21.44 -9.74 -0.91
CA ASP A 13 -20.10 -9.31 -0.53
C ASP A 13 -19.95 -7.85 -0.96
N LEU A 14 -20.73 -6.97 -0.32
CA LEU A 14 -20.29 -5.58 -0.12
C LEU A 14 -19.15 -5.62 0.91
N GLN A 15 -18.03 -6.25 0.54
CA GLN A 15 -16.80 -6.16 1.30
C GLN A 15 -16.25 -4.76 1.04
N THR A 16 -16.26 -3.95 2.11
CA THR A 16 -15.35 -2.81 2.31
C THR A 16 -14.02 -3.03 1.57
N PRO A 17 -13.40 -2.03 0.92
CA PRO A 17 -12.06 -2.20 0.38
C PRO A 17 -11.14 -2.55 1.54
N GLN A 18 -10.84 -3.84 1.69
CA GLN A 18 -9.82 -4.30 2.60
C GLN A 18 -8.53 -4.04 1.84
N GLU A 19 -7.92 -2.87 2.07
CA GLU A 19 -6.63 -2.52 1.46
C GLU A 19 -5.67 -3.69 1.71
N SER A 20 -5.16 -4.27 0.64
CA SER A 20 -4.18 -5.35 0.74
C SER A 20 -2.83 -4.78 1.15
N GLN A 21 -1.94 -5.61 1.71
CA GLN A 21 -0.55 -5.18 1.98
C GLN A 21 0.17 -4.68 0.71
N GLU A 22 -0.24 -5.15 -0.46
CA GLU A 22 0.23 -4.66 -1.76
C GLU A 22 -0.27 -3.23 -2.02
N ASP A 23 -1.55 -2.94 -1.78
CA ASP A 23 -2.11 -1.59 -1.91
C ASP A 23 -1.45 -0.60 -0.92
N GLU A 24 -1.15 -1.04 0.30
CA GLU A 24 -0.42 -0.24 1.29
C GLU A 24 1.02 0.06 0.83
N PHE A 25 1.73 -0.94 0.29
CA PHE A 25 3.07 -0.78 -0.26
C PHE A 25 3.11 0.21 -1.41
N GLU A 26 2.24 0.03 -2.42
CA GLU A 26 2.16 0.91 -3.58
C GLU A 26 1.79 2.34 -3.16
N THR A 27 0.90 2.49 -2.16
CA THR A 27 0.55 3.79 -1.60
C THR A 27 1.75 4.49 -0.96
N MET A 28 2.57 3.78 -0.19
CA MET A 28 3.80 4.36 0.40
C MET A 28 4.82 4.75 -0.67
N LEU A 29 4.99 3.91 -1.69
CA LEU A 29 5.89 4.19 -2.79
C LEU A 29 5.44 5.41 -3.60
N GLU A 30 4.15 5.55 -3.85
CA GLU A 30 3.60 6.72 -4.55
C GLU A 30 3.78 8.00 -3.73
N LYS A 31 3.53 7.97 -2.42
CA LYS A 31 3.81 9.11 -1.53
C LYS A 31 5.28 9.52 -1.56
N ALA A 32 6.21 8.55 -1.57
CA ALA A 32 7.64 8.82 -1.69
C ALA A 32 8.00 9.47 -3.04
N LYS A 33 7.41 9.00 -4.15
CA LYS A 33 7.60 9.59 -5.49
C LYS A 33 7.09 11.03 -5.55
N VAL A 34 5.91 11.30 -4.97
CA VAL A 34 5.34 12.65 -4.90
C VAL A 34 6.28 13.60 -4.13
N VAL A 35 6.83 13.15 -3.00
CA VAL A 35 7.82 13.92 -2.23
C VAL A 35 9.06 14.21 -3.07
N LEU A 36 9.60 13.20 -3.76
CA LEU A 36 10.78 13.37 -4.61
C LEU A 36 10.53 14.38 -5.74
N ASN A 37 9.36 14.32 -6.38
CA ASN A 37 8.97 15.26 -7.42
C ASN A 37 8.88 16.69 -6.89
N LYS A 38 8.35 16.87 -5.66
CA LYS A 38 8.31 18.19 -5.00
C LYS A 38 9.71 18.71 -4.70
N LEU A 39 10.60 17.86 -4.18
CA LEU A 39 12.00 18.23 -3.92
C LEU A 39 12.77 18.63 -5.18
N ASN A 40 12.43 18.04 -6.33
CA ASN A 40 13.02 18.39 -7.63
C ASN A 40 12.45 19.67 -8.22
N SER A 41 11.32 20.18 -7.71
CA SER A 41 10.77 21.46 -8.14
C SER A 41 11.60 22.61 -7.55
N GLN A 42 11.85 23.66 -8.34
CA GLN A 42 12.72 24.78 -7.95
C GLN A 42 12.03 25.80 -7.01
N GLU A 43 10.87 25.46 -6.45
CA GLU A 43 10.00 26.37 -5.68
C GLU A 43 9.87 25.98 -4.19
N VAL A 44 10.88 25.33 -3.61
CA VAL A 44 10.83 24.85 -2.23
C VAL A 44 11.88 25.56 -1.37
N THR A 45 11.48 26.07 -0.20
CA THR A 45 12.43 26.66 0.75
C THR A 45 13.24 25.57 1.44
N LEU A 46 14.43 25.89 1.95
CA LEU A 46 15.29 24.92 2.66
C LEU A 46 14.55 24.19 3.80
N LYS A 47 13.72 24.91 4.56
CA LYS A 47 12.95 24.34 5.67
C LYS A 47 11.92 23.32 5.18
N GLU A 48 11.25 23.63 4.08
CA GLU A 48 10.28 22.72 3.45
C GLU A 48 10.98 21.53 2.83
N SER A 49 12.17 21.72 2.22
CA SER A 49 12.97 20.63 1.67
C SER A 49 13.38 19.62 2.75
N LEU A 50 13.73 20.08 3.96
CA LEU A 50 14.04 19.20 5.07
C LEU A 50 12.80 18.40 5.53
N ALA A 51 11.66 19.07 5.70
CA ALA A 51 10.42 18.40 6.09
C ALA A 51 9.94 17.37 5.04
N LEU A 52 10.06 17.71 3.75
CA LEU A 52 9.77 16.81 2.65
C LEU A 52 10.72 15.62 2.65
N TYR A 53 12.03 15.83 2.81
CA TYR A 53 13.01 14.75 2.89
C TYR A 53 12.68 13.78 4.03
N GLU A 54 12.42 14.28 5.24
CA GLU A 54 12.04 13.45 6.39
C GLU A 54 10.78 12.63 6.12
N SER A 55 9.78 13.25 5.48
CA SER A 55 8.53 12.56 5.10
C SER A 55 8.77 11.48 4.06
N GLY A 56 9.56 11.76 3.02
CA GLY A 56 9.93 10.79 1.99
C GLY A 56 10.69 9.60 2.56
N MET A 57 11.64 9.86 3.45
CA MET A 57 12.38 8.81 4.17
C MET A 57 11.45 7.94 5.01
N ARG A 58 10.42 8.54 5.64
CA ARG A 58 9.43 7.78 6.40
C ARG A 58 8.62 6.85 5.50
N TYR A 59 8.10 7.34 4.37
CA TYR A 59 7.35 6.50 3.42
C TYR A 59 8.19 5.34 2.87
N LEU A 60 9.46 5.58 2.57
CA LEU A 60 10.37 4.51 2.12
C LEU A 60 10.62 3.46 3.20
N LYS A 61 10.75 3.88 4.47
CA LYS A 61 10.91 2.97 5.60
C LYS A 61 9.67 2.10 5.79
N ASP A 62 8.49 2.71 5.76
CA ASP A 62 7.22 2.00 5.93
C ASP A 62 7.03 0.99 4.77
N ALA A 63 7.36 1.36 3.52
CA ALA A 63 7.35 0.43 2.38
C ALA A 63 8.34 -0.73 2.55
N GLN A 64 9.54 -0.48 3.09
CA GLN A 64 10.52 -1.51 3.36
C GLN A 64 10.03 -2.50 4.44
N GLU A 65 9.39 -2.00 5.50
CA GLU A 65 8.82 -2.86 6.55
C GLU A 65 7.76 -3.81 5.98
N ILE A 66 6.92 -3.35 5.05
CA ILE A 66 5.94 -4.22 4.38
C ILE A 66 6.63 -5.36 3.61
N LEU A 67 7.71 -5.06 2.87
CA LEU A 67 8.49 -6.08 2.15
C LEU A 67 9.16 -7.09 3.11
N GLU A 68 9.66 -6.61 4.25
CA GLU A 68 10.25 -7.48 5.27
C GLU A 68 9.21 -8.42 5.87
N GLN A 69 8.00 -7.92 6.17
CA GLN A 69 6.90 -8.76 6.65
C GLN A 69 6.48 -9.82 5.62
N ALA A 70 6.31 -9.42 4.35
CA ALA A 70 5.96 -10.34 3.28
C ALA A 70 7.02 -11.45 3.10
N LYS A 71 8.31 -11.09 3.24
CA LYS A 71 9.42 -12.05 3.20
C LYS A 71 9.39 -13.02 4.38
N LEU A 72 9.11 -12.53 5.60
CA LEU A 72 9.00 -13.38 6.79
C LEU A 72 7.84 -14.38 6.65
N GLN A 73 6.65 -13.91 6.24
CA GLN A 73 5.50 -14.79 5.98
C GLN A 73 5.86 -15.88 4.96
N TYR A 74 6.52 -15.52 3.85
CA TYR A 74 6.95 -16.50 2.85
C TYR A 74 7.92 -17.55 3.42
N GLN A 75 8.81 -17.16 4.33
CA GLN A 75 9.73 -18.08 4.99
C GLN A 75 9.01 -19.04 5.93
N GLU A 76 8.01 -18.57 6.68
CA GLU A 76 7.19 -19.41 7.57
C GLU A 76 6.38 -20.47 6.82
N PHE A 77 5.98 -20.21 5.57
CA PHE A 77 5.28 -21.21 4.73
C PHE A 77 6.21 -22.23 4.06
N LYS A 78 7.52 -22.01 4.08
CA LYS A 78 8.51 -22.87 3.40
C LYS A 78 9.03 -24.01 4.28
N ASP A 79 8.90 -23.89 5.61
CA ASP A 79 9.28 -24.89 6.60
C ASP A 79 8.10 -25.83 6.96
#